data_AF-A0A5J5A035-F1
#
_entry.id   AF-A0A5J5A035-F1
#
_cell.length_a   1.000
_cell.length_b   1.000
_cell.length_c   1.000
_cell.angle_alpha   90.00
_cell.angle_beta   90.00
_cell.angle_gamma   90.00
#
_symmetry.space_group_name_H-M   'P 1'
#
loop_
_entity.id
_entity.type
_entity.pdbx_description
1 polymer ?
#
loop_
_entity_poly.entity_id
_entity_poly.type
_entity_poly.pdbx_seq_one_letter_code
_entity_poly.pdbx_strand_id
1 'polypeptide(L)'
;MVHRPFIRKAVSYIIYRFVFETERHNGISELLEIFGSVISGFALPLKEEHKMFLWRALIPLHKPKSVGIYHQQLTYCIVQFVEKEPKLASTVIKGLLKYWPLTNSQKELMFLSELEEILEMINMAEFDKIMVPSFRRVACCLNSYHFQVAERAHSLCNNEHILNLIMHNRQVILPLLFSALEWNTHNHWNRAVLNLTQSVRKMFCEMDEELVLACQGKFEEEDSKLSVAAERRRLTWERLETAAGFHSLASNNISDLVKPATCAVTC
;
A
#
# COMPACT_ATOMS: atom_id res chain seq x y z
N MET A 1 34.04 4.72 24.24
CA MET A 1 33.53 4.51 22.86
C MET A 1 33.47 3.04 22.42
N VAL A 2 34.14 2.10 23.11
CA VAL A 2 34.30 0.69 22.68
C VAL A 2 32.98 -0.10 22.62
N HIS A 3 32.00 0.19 23.48
CA HIS A 3 30.76 -0.61 23.56
C HIS A 3 29.68 -0.21 22.56
N ARG A 4 29.77 0.96 21.89
CA ARG A 4 28.71 1.44 20.98
C ARG A 4 28.41 0.46 19.83
N PRO A 5 29.41 -0.12 19.13
CA PRO A 5 29.16 -1.12 18.10
C PRO A 5 28.50 -2.39 18.64
N PHE A 6 28.92 -2.86 19.82
CA PHE A 6 28.34 -4.02 20.47
C PHE A 6 26.86 -3.81 20.80
N ILE A 7 26.52 -2.67 21.42
CA ILE A 7 25.14 -2.33 21.78
C ILE A 7 24.24 -2.27 20.55
N ARG A 8 24.68 -1.62 19.46
CA ARG A 8 23.91 -1.58 18.20
C ARG A 8 23.68 -2.97 17.61
N LYS A 9 24.70 -3.83 17.63
CA LYS A 9 24.58 -5.22 17.16
C LYS A 9 23.61 -6.03 18.02
N ALA A 10 23.69 -5.92 19.34
CA ALA A 10 22.80 -6.61 20.28
C ALA A 10 21.34 -6.18 20.06
N VAL A 11 21.08 -4.88 19.91
CA VAL A 11 19.73 -4.36 19.66
C VAL A 11 19.20 -4.81 18.31
N SER A 12 20.03 -4.81 17.27
CA SER A 12 19.66 -5.37 15.96
C SER A 12 19.25 -6.84 16.07
N TYR A 13 19.93 -7.63 16.89
CA TYR A 13 19.60 -9.03 17.13
C TYR A 13 18.27 -9.18 17.90
N ILE A 14 18.04 -8.36 18.92
CA ILE A 14 16.76 -8.33 19.65
C ILE A 14 15.61 -8.04 18.69
N ILE A 15 15.75 -7.01 17.85
CA ILE A 15 14.74 -6.64 16.84
C ILE A 15 14.53 -7.79 15.84
N TYR A 16 15.60 -8.41 15.35
CA TYR A 16 15.49 -9.52 14.41
C TYR A 16 14.71 -10.69 15.01
N ARG A 17 15.08 -11.12 16.22
CA ARG A 17 14.39 -12.19 16.95
C ARG A 17 12.93 -11.83 17.22
N PHE A 18 12.65 -10.59 17.60
CA PHE A 18 11.28 -10.12 17.79
C PHE A 18 10.45 -10.20 16.50
N VAL A 19 10.96 -9.68 15.38
CA VAL A 19 10.20 -9.61 14.11
C VAL A 19 10.02 -10.98 13.45
N PHE A 20 11.00 -11.86 13.53
CA PHE A 20 11.04 -13.09 12.72
C PHE A 20 10.82 -14.38 13.53
N GLU A 21 10.97 -14.36 14.85
CA GLU A 21 10.85 -15.57 15.68
C GLU A 21 9.73 -15.47 16.70
N THR A 22 9.72 -14.44 17.55
CA THR A 22 8.88 -14.46 18.76
C THR A 22 7.63 -13.60 18.70
N GLU A 23 7.64 -12.50 17.95
CA GLU A 23 6.64 -11.41 17.99
C GLU A 23 6.25 -10.98 19.42
N ARG A 24 7.12 -11.20 20.40
CA ARG A 24 6.88 -10.91 21.82
C ARG A 24 8.12 -10.31 22.46
N HIS A 25 8.04 -9.02 22.76
CA HIS A 25 9.05 -8.28 23.53
C HIS A 25 8.45 -6.96 24.03
N ASN A 26 8.48 -6.71 25.34
CA ASN A 26 7.82 -5.53 25.92
C ASN A 26 8.63 -4.24 25.75
N GLY A 27 9.97 -4.34 25.64
CA GLY A 27 10.87 -3.19 25.61
C GLY A 27 11.16 -2.60 24.22
N ILE A 28 10.36 -2.89 23.19
CA ILE A 28 10.69 -2.41 21.82
C ILE A 28 10.55 -0.89 21.71
N SER A 29 9.52 -0.32 22.35
CA SER A 29 9.26 1.12 22.30
C SER A 29 10.41 1.93 22.94
N GLU A 30 10.83 1.51 24.13
CA GLU A 30 11.90 2.15 24.90
C GLU A 30 13.26 2.01 24.20
N LEU A 31 13.51 0.86 23.57
CA LEU A 31 14.71 0.68 22.74
C LEU A 31 14.71 1.64 21.55
N LEU A 32 13.58 1.80 20.86
CA LEU A 32 13.46 2.74 19.75
C LEU A 32 13.61 4.19 20.20
N GLU A 33 13.08 4.58 21.36
CA GLU A 33 13.26 5.92 21.91
C GLU A 33 14.74 6.28 22.13
N ILE A 34 15.50 5.37 22.75
CA ILE A 34 16.95 5.53 22.91
C ILE A 34 17.64 5.62 21.54
N PHE A 35 17.24 4.75 20.61
CA PHE A 35 17.86 4.71 19.29
C PHE A 35 17.52 5.91 18.41
N GLY A 36 16.34 6.52 18.56
CA GLY A 36 15.99 7.76 17.89
C GLY A 36 16.98 8.87 18.22
N SER A 37 17.30 9.03 19.52
CA SER A 37 18.34 9.97 19.96
C SER A 37 19.73 9.62 19.42
N VAL A 38 20.07 8.32 19.35
CA VAL A 38 21.35 7.85 18.78
C VAL A 38 21.45 8.15 17.28
N ILE A 39 20.36 7.94 16.52
CA ILE A 39 20.29 8.19 15.07
C ILE A 39 20.43 9.69 14.79
N SER A 40 19.79 10.54 15.59
CA SER A 40 19.92 11.99 15.49
C SER A 40 21.38 12.46 15.60
N GLY A 41 22.19 11.76 16.40
CA GLY A 41 23.62 12.02 16.57
C GLY A 41 24.56 11.37 15.53
N PHE A 42 24.05 10.71 14.49
CA PHE A 42 24.92 10.12 13.45
C PHE A 42 25.65 11.19 12.63
N ALA A 43 26.95 10.96 12.41
CA ALA A 43 27.76 11.78 11.53
C ALA A 43 27.38 11.52 10.06
N LEU A 44 27.48 12.57 9.23
CA LEU A 44 27.30 12.48 7.78
C LEU A 44 28.67 12.33 7.09
N PRO A 45 28.76 11.54 6.00
CA PRO A 45 27.72 10.67 5.44
C PRO A 45 27.42 9.47 6.36
N LEU A 46 26.19 8.96 6.31
CA LEU A 46 25.79 7.80 7.09
C LEU A 46 26.66 6.60 6.75
N LYS A 47 27.11 5.88 7.80
CA LYS A 47 27.88 4.65 7.62
C LYS A 47 26.99 3.54 7.09
N GLU A 48 27.58 2.62 6.35
CA GLU A 48 26.86 1.47 5.78
C GLU A 48 26.17 0.64 6.88
N GLU A 49 26.81 0.43 8.02
CA GLU A 49 26.19 -0.23 9.19
C GLU A 49 24.88 0.44 9.65
N HIS A 50 24.73 1.76 9.53
CA HIS A 50 23.52 2.48 9.92
C HIS A 50 22.43 2.31 8.87
N LYS A 51 22.78 2.33 7.58
CA LYS A 51 21.85 2.02 6.48
C LYS A 51 21.35 0.58 6.56
N MET A 52 22.23 -0.35 6.92
CA MET A 52 21.87 -1.74 7.17
C MET A 52 20.93 -1.88 8.38
N PHE A 53 21.10 -1.08 9.42
CA PHE A 53 20.16 -1.05 10.56
C PHE A 53 18.77 -0.56 10.14
N LEU A 54 18.68 0.52 9.36
CA LEU A 54 17.41 0.98 8.77
C LEU A 54 16.75 -0.14 7.95
N TRP A 55 17.49 -0.75 7.03
CA TRP A 55 16.92 -1.71 6.08
C TRP A 55 16.57 -3.06 6.70
N ARG A 56 17.41 -3.59 7.61
CA ARG A 56 17.25 -4.94 8.17
C ARG A 56 16.56 -4.98 9.53
N ALA A 57 16.49 -3.88 10.26
CA ALA A 57 15.86 -3.83 11.58
C ALA A 57 14.64 -2.90 11.60
N LEU A 58 14.79 -1.61 11.27
CA LEU A 58 13.69 -0.65 11.42
C LEU A 58 12.56 -0.87 10.41
N ILE A 59 12.84 -1.00 9.11
CA ILE A 59 11.78 -1.23 8.13
C ILE A 59 10.99 -2.52 8.43
N PRO A 60 11.61 -3.67 8.77
CA PRO A 60 10.89 -4.88 9.16
C PRO A 60 10.07 -4.78 10.46
N LEU A 61 10.35 -3.83 11.37
CA LEU A 61 9.54 -3.64 12.58
C LEU A 61 8.10 -3.21 12.29
N HIS A 62 7.79 -2.81 11.06
CA HIS A 62 6.42 -2.58 10.61
C HIS A 62 5.64 -3.88 10.39
N LYS A 63 6.30 -5.05 10.32
CA LYS A 63 5.65 -6.33 10.01
C LYS A 63 4.77 -6.88 11.15
N PRO A 64 5.18 -6.90 12.43
CA PRO A 64 4.38 -7.48 13.51
C PRO A 64 3.01 -6.83 13.68
N LYS A 65 2.05 -7.60 14.23
CA LYS A 65 0.69 -7.10 14.51
C LYS A 65 0.66 -6.06 15.64
N SER A 66 1.61 -6.15 16.57
CA SER A 66 1.74 -5.28 17.73
C SER A 66 2.40 -3.93 17.46
N VAL A 67 2.58 -3.55 16.18
CA VAL A 67 3.26 -2.29 15.79
C VAL A 67 2.67 -1.06 16.47
N GLY A 68 1.36 -1.05 16.77
CA GLY A 68 0.72 0.07 17.45
C GLY A 68 1.30 0.42 18.82
N ILE A 69 2.01 -0.50 19.49
CA ILE A 69 2.65 -0.26 20.80
C ILE A 69 3.89 0.65 20.66
N TYR A 70 4.57 0.60 19.51
CA TYR A 70 5.87 1.25 19.30
C TYR A 70 5.94 2.07 18.01
N HIS A 71 4.82 2.25 17.32
CA HIS A 71 4.75 2.88 16.00
C HIS A 71 5.32 4.30 16.03
N GLN A 72 4.91 5.12 17.00
CA GLN A 72 5.39 6.50 17.09
C GLN A 72 6.91 6.60 17.23
N GLN A 73 7.52 5.75 18.07
CA GLN A 73 8.97 5.71 18.27
C GLN A 73 9.68 5.17 17.02
N LEU A 74 9.06 4.24 16.30
CA LEU A 74 9.57 3.72 15.03
C LEU A 74 9.56 4.80 13.95
N THR A 75 8.42 5.46 13.74
CA THR A 75 8.26 6.57 12.78
C THR A 75 9.27 7.67 13.07
N TYR A 76 9.46 8.05 14.34
CA TYR A 76 10.50 9.01 14.72
C TYR A 76 11.90 8.57 14.27
N CYS A 77 12.28 7.30 14.50
CA CYS A 77 13.56 6.77 14.03
C CYS A 77 13.69 6.82 12.50
N ILE A 78 12.61 6.49 11.78
CA ILE A 78 12.56 6.52 10.32
C ILE A 78 12.76 7.94 9.78
N VAL A 79 12.03 8.91 10.32
CA VAL A 79 12.13 10.34 9.98
C VAL A 79 13.55 10.84 10.22
N GLN A 80 14.17 10.52 11.37
CA GLN A 80 15.55 10.92 11.65
C GLN A 80 16.56 10.38 10.62
N PHE A 81 16.34 9.18 10.08
CA PHE A 81 17.16 8.64 8.98
C PHE A 81 16.96 9.40 7.68
N VAL A 82 15.72 9.73 7.33
CA VAL A 82 15.38 10.47 6.11
C VAL A 82 15.91 11.90 6.17
N GLU A 83 15.82 12.58 7.32
CA GLU A 83 16.42 13.90 7.55
C GLU A 83 17.93 13.92 7.30
N LYS A 84 18.63 12.89 7.79
CA LYS A 84 20.08 12.75 7.63
C LYS A 84 20.49 12.48 6.19
N GLU A 85 19.74 11.63 5.48
CA GLU A 85 20.01 11.29 4.09
C GLU A 85 18.70 11.13 3.29
N PRO A 86 18.20 12.20 2.64
CA PRO A 86 16.88 12.21 1.98
C PRO A 86 16.70 11.14 0.88
N LYS A 87 17.79 10.63 0.32
CA LYS A 87 17.77 9.51 -0.65
C LYS A 87 17.21 8.22 -0.07
N LEU A 88 17.18 8.08 1.25
CA LEU A 88 16.64 6.91 1.93
C LEU A 88 15.10 6.87 1.91
N ALA A 89 14.41 8.00 1.68
CA ALA A 89 12.95 8.08 1.65
C ALA A 89 12.34 7.05 0.67
N SER A 90 12.89 6.97 -0.55
CA SER A 90 12.41 6.03 -1.57
C SER A 90 12.59 4.56 -1.15
N THR A 91 13.62 4.26 -0.35
CA THR A 91 13.86 2.91 0.20
C THR A 91 12.86 2.59 1.31
N VAL A 92 12.60 3.54 2.20
CA VAL A 92 11.63 3.39 3.30
C VAL A 92 10.22 3.17 2.75
N ILE A 93 9.76 4.02 1.82
CA ILE A 93 8.43 3.91 1.21
C ILE A 93 8.26 2.55 0.53
N LYS A 94 9.25 2.06 -0.23
CA LYS A 94 9.22 0.70 -0.81
C LYS A 94 9.08 -0.38 0.27
N GLY A 95 9.73 -0.19 1.41
CA GLY A 95 9.60 -1.05 2.59
C GLY A 95 8.19 -1.05 3.19
N LEU A 96 7.59 0.12 3.38
CA LEU A 96 6.21 0.27 3.86
C LEU A 96 5.22 -0.39 2.90
N LEU A 97 5.35 -0.13 1.60
CA LEU A 97 4.49 -0.73 0.57
C LEU A 97 4.60 -2.27 0.54
N LYS A 98 5.80 -2.82 0.80
CA LYS A 98 6.01 -4.27 0.92
C LYS A 98 5.26 -4.88 2.10
N TYR A 99 5.15 -4.17 3.22
CA TYR A 99 4.49 -4.63 4.43
C TYR A 99 3.09 -4.04 4.62
N TRP A 100 2.50 -3.48 3.56
CA TRP A 100 1.23 -2.78 3.65
C TRP A 100 0.13 -3.70 4.22
N PRO A 101 -0.55 -3.29 5.30
CA PRO A 101 -1.58 -4.11 5.93
C PRO A 101 -2.82 -4.22 5.03
N LEU A 102 -3.32 -5.45 4.84
CA LEU A 102 -4.54 -5.70 4.04
C LEU A 102 -5.77 -6.03 4.91
N THR A 103 -5.56 -6.44 6.16
CA THR A 103 -6.61 -6.97 7.03
C THR A 103 -6.73 -6.25 8.37
N ASN A 104 -5.99 -5.15 8.57
CA ASN A 104 -5.98 -4.40 9.82
C ASN A 104 -6.02 -2.90 9.51
N SER A 105 -7.21 -2.32 9.59
CA SER A 105 -7.45 -0.91 9.25
C SER A 105 -6.72 0.05 10.17
N GLN A 106 -6.58 -0.26 11.46
CA GLN A 106 -5.82 0.59 12.40
C GLN A 106 -4.33 0.66 12.01
N LYS A 107 -3.77 -0.48 11.61
CA LYS A 107 -2.40 -0.53 11.07
C LYS A 107 -2.30 0.18 9.72
N GLU A 108 -3.33 0.11 8.89
CA GLU A 108 -3.37 0.83 7.60
C GLU A 108 -3.37 2.34 7.80
N LEU A 109 -4.12 2.85 8.79
CA LEU A 109 -4.09 4.25 9.19
C LEU A 109 -2.69 4.69 9.65
N MET A 110 -2.02 3.86 10.44
CA MET A 110 -0.64 4.12 10.88
C MET A 110 0.31 4.24 9.68
N PHE A 111 0.22 3.32 8.71
CA PHE A 111 1.04 3.34 7.49
C PHE A 111 0.75 4.54 6.60
N LEU A 112 -0.52 4.96 6.47
CA LEU A 112 -0.88 6.18 5.73
C LEU A 112 -0.28 7.42 6.40
N SER A 113 -0.28 7.47 7.73
CA SER A 113 0.33 8.58 8.46
C SER A 113 1.84 8.63 8.30
N GLU A 114 2.54 7.52 8.46
CA GLU A 114 3.99 7.49 8.24
C GLU A 114 4.35 7.77 6.77
N LEU A 115 3.55 7.30 5.82
CA LEU A 115 3.74 7.60 4.40
C LEU A 115 3.63 9.11 4.13
N GLU A 116 2.65 9.81 4.72
CA GLU A 116 2.53 11.26 4.60
C GLU A 116 3.77 11.97 5.15
N GLU A 117 4.18 11.64 6.38
CA GLU A 117 5.36 12.26 7.01
C GLU A 117 6.62 12.10 6.14
N ILE A 118 6.84 10.92 5.54
CA ILE A 118 8.01 10.71 4.66
C ILE A 118 7.86 11.45 3.33
N LEU A 119 6.63 11.52 2.78
CA LEU A 119 6.35 12.25 1.54
C LEU A 119 6.49 13.78 1.72
N GLU A 120 6.26 14.33 2.91
CA GLU A 120 6.50 15.76 3.18
C GLU A 120 7.99 16.15 3.10
N MET A 121 8.88 15.16 3.24
CA MET A 121 10.34 15.38 3.29
C MET A 121 11.05 14.93 2.01
N ILE A 122 10.33 14.30 1.09
CA ILE A 122 10.94 13.72 -0.10
C ILE A 122 11.23 14.82 -1.13
N ASN A 123 12.38 14.71 -1.82
CA ASN A 123 12.65 15.56 -2.97
C ASN A 123 12.06 14.95 -4.25
N MET A 124 11.86 15.79 -5.28
CA MET A 124 11.26 15.37 -6.55
C MET A 124 12.00 14.19 -7.20
N ALA A 125 13.33 14.18 -7.18
CA ALA A 125 14.14 13.13 -7.82
C ALA A 125 13.97 11.75 -7.15
N GLU A 126 13.76 11.71 -5.84
CA GLU A 126 13.44 10.47 -5.13
C GLU A 126 11.96 10.10 -5.29
N PHE A 127 11.08 11.09 -5.34
CA PHE A 127 9.65 10.91 -5.55
C PHE A 127 9.34 10.22 -6.88
N ASP A 128 9.97 10.65 -7.98
CA ASP A 128 9.75 10.07 -9.32
C ASP A 128 10.00 8.55 -9.36
N LYS A 129 10.88 8.05 -8.48
CA LYS A 129 11.21 6.61 -8.38
C LYS A 129 10.13 5.78 -7.68
N ILE A 130 9.24 6.42 -6.92
CA ILE A 130 8.24 5.75 -6.06
C ILE A 130 6.81 6.21 -6.31
N MET A 131 6.58 7.28 -7.07
CA MET A 131 5.25 7.87 -7.22
C MET A 131 4.21 6.87 -7.73
N VAL A 132 4.54 6.04 -8.73
CA VAL A 132 3.59 5.06 -9.30
C VAL A 132 3.17 4.00 -8.27
N PRO A 133 4.07 3.22 -7.64
CA PRO A 133 3.65 2.23 -6.66
C PRO A 133 3.00 2.84 -5.42
N SER A 134 3.43 4.02 -4.97
CA SER A 134 2.82 4.71 -3.83
C SER A 134 1.40 5.16 -4.13
N PHE A 135 1.18 5.85 -5.26
CA PHE A 135 -0.15 6.39 -5.59
C PHE A 135 -1.13 5.32 -6.07
N ARG A 136 -0.66 4.18 -6.59
CA ARG A 136 -1.52 2.99 -6.75
C ARG A 136 -2.04 2.49 -5.41
N ARG A 137 -1.20 2.51 -4.37
CA ARG A 137 -1.63 2.12 -3.03
C ARG A 137 -2.61 3.14 -2.44
N VAL A 138 -2.33 4.43 -2.58
CA VAL A 138 -3.26 5.50 -2.19
C VAL A 138 -4.61 5.35 -2.90
N ALA A 139 -4.62 5.06 -4.21
CA ALA A 139 -5.86 4.78 -4.95
C ALA A 139 -6.67 3.64 -4.33
N CYS A 140 -6.03 2.53 -3.92
CA CYS A 140 -6.72 1.47 -3.19
C CYS A 140 -7.31 1.94 -1.85
N CYS A 141 -6.57 2.76 -1.10
CA CYS A 141 -7.02 3.28 0.19
C CYS A 141 -8.17 4.27 0.03
N LEU A 142 -8.19 5.10 -1.03
CA LEU A 142 -9.32 5.98 -1.36
C LEU A 142 -10.60 5.15 -1.50
N ASN A 143 -10.55 4.01 -2.19
CA ASN A 143 -11.68 3.10 -2.39
C ASN A 143 -11.96 2.14 -1.22
N SER A 144 -11.32 2.33 -0.07
CA SER A 144 -11.55 1.47 1.09
C SER A 144 -12.97 1.66 1.64
N TYR A 145 -13.70 0.57 1.85
CA TYR A 145 -15.00 0.62 2.53
C TYR A 145 -14.91 1.05 4.00
N HIS A 146 -13.71 0.99 4.59
CA HIS A 146 -13.48 1.47 5.94
C HIS A 146 -13.30 2.99 5.94
N PHE A 147 -14.32 3.73 6.37
CA PHE A 147 -14.38 5.18 6.18
C PHE A 147 -13.16 5.94 6.70
N GLN A 148 -12.56 5.53 7.83
CA GLN A 148 -11.37 6.22 8.37
C GLN A 148 -10.17 6.09 7.43
N VAL A 149 -10.02 4.94 6.75
CA VAL A 149 -8.90 4.70 5.82
C VAL A 149 -9.09 5.56 4.58
N ALA A 150 -10.31 5.56 4.02
CA ALA A 150 -10.66 6.41 2.89
C ALA A 150 -10.47 7.90 3.23
N GLU A 151 -11.02 8.38 4.34
CA GLU A 151 -10.85 9.75 4.82
C GLU A 151 -9.37 10.13 4.94
N ARG A 152 -8.57 9.30 5.61
CA ARG A 152 -7.12 9.53 5.78
C ARG A 152 -6.37 9.61 4.45
N ALA A 153 -6.74 8.80 3.46
CA ALA A 153 -6.17 8.84 2.12
C ALA A 153 -6.57 10.09 1.33
N HIS A 154 -7.79 10.60 1.50
CA HIS A 154 -8.20 11.89 0.91
C HIS A 154 -7.46 13.06 1.56
N SER A 155 -7.31 13.04 2.89
CA SER A 155 -6.53 14.06 3.62
C SER A 155 -5.08 14.13 3.13
N LEU A 156 -4.45 12.98 2.86
CA LEU A 156 -3.10 12.91 2.30
C LEU A 156 -3.01 13.66 0.95
N CYS A 157 -4.03 13.56 0.10
CA CYS A 157 -4.08 14.26 -1.19
C CYS A 157 -4.27 15.78 -1.04
N ASN A 158 -4.78 16.24 0.11
CA ASN A 158 -4.99 17.66 0.42
C ASN A 158 -3.78 18.31 1.10
N ASN A 159 -2.76 17.53 1.47
CA ASN A 159 -1.53 18.07 2.04
C ASN A 159 -0.82 18.96 0.99
N GLU A 160 -0.42 20.19 1.38
CA GLU A 160 0.14 21.19 0.45
C GLU A 160 1.42 20.69 -0.24
N HIS A 161 2.32 20.04 0.50
CA HIS A 161 3.56 19.53 -0.07
C HIS A 161 3.29 18.38 -1.05
N ILE A 162 2.42 17.44 -0.64
CA ILE A 162 2.06 16.30 -1.49
C ILE A 162 1.31 16.77 -2.74
N LEU A 163 0.43 17.75 -2.61
CA LEU A 163 -0.27 18.34 -3.74
C LEU A 163 0.71 18.96 -4.73
N ASN A 164 1.76 19.64 -4.25
CA ASN A 164 2.83 20.14 -5.12
C ASN A 164 3.56 18.99 -5.85
N LEU A 165 3.85 17.87 -5.17
CA LEU A 165 4.42 16.68 -5.82
C LEU A 165 3.49 16.11 -6.90
N ILE A 166 2.18 16.04 -6.61
CA ILE A 166 1.16 15.59 -7.56
C ILE A 166 1.12 16.51 -8.78
N MET A 167 1.12 17.83 -8.58
CA MET A 167 1.02 18.82 -9.66
C MET A 167 2.16 18.73 -10.67
N HIS A 168 3.39 18.54 -10.20
CA HIS A 168 4.56 18.39 -11.07
C HIS A 168 4.55 17.07 -11.84
N ASN A 169 3.91 16.03 -11.29
CA ASN A 169 3.86 14.68 -11.87
C ASN A 169 2.45 14.27 -12.33
N ARG A 170 1.57 15.25 -12.57
CA ARG A 170 0.13 15.03 -12.76
C ARG A 170 -0.20 14.13 -13.94
N GLN A 171 0.60 14.18 -15.01
CA GLN A 171 0.45 13.33 -16.20
C GLN A 171 0.53 11.83 -15.88
N VAL A 172 1.23 11.47 -14.79
CA VAL A 172 1.35 10.08 -14.33
C VAL A 172 0.39 9.81 -13.18
N ILE A 173 0.26 10.73 -12.22
CA ILE A 173 -0.49 10.48 -10.97
C ILE A 173 -2.00 10.61 -11.15
N LEU A 174 -2.48 11.61 -11.90
CA LEU A 174 -3.92 11.82 -12.08
C LEU A 174 -4.61 10.57 -12.67
N PRO A 175 -4.12 9.95 -13.76
CA PRO A 175 -4.75 8.74 -14.28
C PRO A 175 -4.82 7.58 -13.28
N LEU A 176 -3.87 7.48 -12.34
CA LEU A 176 -3.86 6.44 -11.31
C LEU A 176 -4.93 6.65 -10.24
N LEU A 177 -5.18 7.91 -9.87
CA LEU A 177 -6.16 8.28 -8.84
C LEU A 177 -7.56 8.47 -9.40
N PHE A 178 -7.69 8.87 -10.66
CA PHE A 178 -8.95 9.28 -11.26
C PHE A 178 -10.01 8.18 -11.19
N SER A 179 -9.65 6.96 -11.62
CA SER A 179 -10.55 5.81 -11.58
C SER A 179 -11.06 5.54 -10.17
N ALA A 180 -10.20 5.65 -9.15
CA ALA A 180 -10.61 5.47 -7.76
C ALA A 180 -11.63 6.54 -7.32
N LEU A 181 -11.35 7.81 -7.60
CA LEU A 181 -12.26 8.92 -7.25
C LEU A 181 -13.62 8.81 -7.95
N GLU A 182 -13.64 8.38 -9.22
CA GLU A 182 -14.88 8.18 -9.96
C GLU A 182 -15.69 7.01 -9.38
N TRP A 183 -15.06 5.87 -9.14
CA TRP A 183 -15.69 4.72 -8.45
C TRP A 183 -16.29 5.12 -7.11
N ASN A 184 -15.56 5.86 -6.29
CA ASN A 184 -16.03 6.30 -4.98
C ASN A 184 -17.28 7.19 -5.07
N THR A 185 -17.35 8.09 -6.06
CA THR A 185 -18.48 9.02 -6.22
C THR A 185 -19.82 8.28 -6.31
N HIS A 186 -19.83 7.11 -6.94
CA HIS A 186 -21.05 6.32 -7.14
C HIS A 186 -21.28 5.24 -6.08
N ASN A 187 -20.23 4.77 -5.41
CA ASN A 187 -20.29 3.52 -4.64
C ASN A 187 -19.97 3.66 -3.15
N HIS A 188 -19.39 4.78 -2.70
CA HIS A 188 -19.02 4.91 -1.30
C HIS A 188 -20.25 5.23 -0.42
N TRP A 189 -20.47 4.43 0.63
CA TRP A 189 -21.66 4.54 1.49
C TRP A 189 -21.63 5.76 2.43
N ASN A 190 -20.44 6.22 2.82
CA ASN A 190 -20.25 7.30 3.78
C ASN A 190 -20.28 8.69 3.12
N ARG A 191 -21.17 9.58 3.61
CA ARG A 191 -21.35 10.93 3.07
C ARG A 191 -20.14 11.85 3.23
N ALA A 192 -19.40 11.76 4.34
CA ALA A 192 -18.21 12.59 4.55
C ALA A 192 -17.11 12.24 3.55
N VAL A 193 -16.89 10.94 3.32
CA VAL A 193 -15.95 10.47 2.29
C VAL A 193 -16.37 10.95 0.90
N LEU A 194 -17.65 10.88 0.54
CA LEU A 194 -18.15 11.41 -0.75
C LEU A 194 -17.85 12.91 -0.91
N ASN A 195 -18.03 13.72 0.14
CA ASN A 195 -17.70 15.14 0.10
C ASN A 195 -16.19 15.36 -0.09
N LEU A 196 -15.34 14.57 0.57
CA LEU A 196 -13.89 14.62 0.39
C LEU A 196 -13.48 14.20 -1.02
N THR A 197 -14.10 13.15 -1.59
CA THR A 197 -13.90 12.74 -2.98
C THR A 197 -14.21 13.89 -3.94
N GLN A 198 -15.33 14.58 -3.76
CA GLN A 198 -15.69 15.74 -4.59
C GLN A 198 -14.68 16.89 -4.45
N SER A 199 -14.19 17.15 -3.23
CA SER A 199 -13.16 18.15 -2.98
C SER A 199 -11.86 17.86 -3.75
N VAL A 200 -11.36 16.62 -3.68
CA VAL A 200 -10.15 16.20 -4.40
C VAL A 200 -10.36 16.23 -5.91
N ARG A 201 -11.52 15.79 -6.41
CA ARG A 201 -11.86 15.88 -7.84
C ARG A 201 -11.86 17.33 -8.34
N LYS A 202 -12.48 18.24 -7.59
CA LYS A 202 -12.51 19.66 -7.93
C LYS A 202 -11.10 20.25 -8.01
N MET A 203 -10.26 19.96 -7.03
CA MET A 203 -8.84 20.35 -7.04
C MET A 203 -8.11 19.82 -8.28
N PHE A 204 -8.35 18.57 -8.68
CA PHE A 204 -7.74 18.00 -9.88
C PHE A 204 -8.23 18.65 -11.18
N CYS A 205 -9.51 19.03 -11.25
CA CYS A 205 -10.03 19.80 -12.38
C CYS A 205 -9.39 21.20 -12.45
N GLU A 206 -9.26 21.88 -11.32
CA GLU A 206 -8.59 23.20 -11.24
C GLU A 206 -7.11 23.12 -11.63
N MET A 207 -6.47 21.97 -11.41
CA MET A 207 -5.08 21.72 -11.74
C MET A 207 -4.84 21.45 -13.23
N ASP A 208 -5.68 20.63 -13.88
CA ASP A 208 -5.56 20.29 -15.31
C ASP A 208 -6.89 19.71 -15.85
N GLU A 209 -7.78 20.60 -16.32
CA GLU A 209 -9.10 20.22 -16.82
C GLU A 209 -9.04 19.30 -18.05
N GLU A 210 -8.14 19.57 -19.00
CA GLU A 210 -7.99 18.77 -20.22
C GLU A 210 -7.56 17.33 -19.88
N LEU A 211 -6.61 17.17 -18.96
CA LEU A 211 -6.17 15.85 -18.52
C LEU A 211 -7.28 15.10 -17.77
N VAL A 212 -8.09 15.79 -16.96
CA VAL A 212 -9.25 15.20 -16.29
C VAL A 212 -10.27 14.69 -17.32
N LEU A 213 -10.60 15.49 -18.34
CA LEU A 213 -11.51 15.08 -19.41
C LEU A 213 -10.96 13.86 -20.18
N ALA A 214 -9.66 13.83 -20.45
CA ALA A 214 -9.01 12.68 -21.08
C ALA A 214 -9.07 11.41 -20.19
N CYS A 215 -8.94 11.57 -18.86
CA CYS A 215 -9.10 10.46 -17.92
C CYS A 215 -10.54 9.94 -17.85
N GLN A 216 -11.53 10.85 -17.88
CA GLN A 216 -12.95 10.50 -17.92
C GLN A 216 -13.27 9.67 -19.17
N GLY A 217 -12.84 10.10 -20.35
CA GLY A 217 -13.09 9.34 -21.59
C GLY A 217 -12.45 7.94 -21.57
N LYS A 218 -11.22 7.82 -21.04
CA LYS A 218 -10.58 6.50 -20.86
C LYS A 218 -11.32 5.62 -19.87
N PHE A 219 -11.81 6.18 -18.77
CA PHE A 219 -12.57 5.44 -17.77
C PHE A 219 -13.87 4.87 -18.36
N GLU A 220 -14.63 5.66 -19.12
CA GLU A 220 -15.85 5.23 -19.79
C GLU A 220 -15.60 4.13 -20.84
N GLU A 221 -14.49 4.24 -21.58
CA GLU A 221 -14.07 3.21 -22.54
C GLU A 221 -13.70 1.89 -21.82
N GLU A 222 -12.97 1.96 -20.71
CA GLU A 222 -12.62 0.79 -19.89
C GLU A 222 -13.86 0.15 -19.26
N ASP A 223 -14.78 0.94 -18.72
CA ASP A 223 -16.04 0.46 -18.12
C ASP A 223 -16.91 -0.26 -19.16
N SER A 224 -17.04 0.33 -20.36
CA SER A 224 -17.75 -0.29 -21.49
C SER A 224 -17.12 -1.63 -21.88
N LYS A 225 -15.79 -1.73 -21.93
CA LYS A 225 -15.07 -2.98 -22.21
C LYS A 225 -15.30 -4.02 -21.12
N LEU A 226 -15.29 -3.62 -19.85
CA LEU A 226 -15.53 -4.51 -18.71
C LEU A 226 -16.97 -5.05 -18.73
N SER A 227 -17.94 -4.21 -19.07
CA SER A 227 -19.35 -4.62 -19.23
C SER A 227 -19.51 -5.66 -20.34
N VAL A 228 -18.92 -5.42 -21.52
CA VAL A 228 -18.92 -6.40 -22.63
C VAL A 228 -18.23 -7.71 -22.24
N ALA A 229 -17.11 -7.65 -21.52
CA ALA A 229 -16.41 -8.83 -21.05
C ALA A 229 -17.22 -9.61 -19.99
N ALA A 230 -17.91 -8.91 -19.10
CA ALA A 230 -18.81 -9.51 -18.11
C ALA A 230 -19.99 -10.23 -18.78
N GLU A 231 -20.60 -9.60 -19.79
CA GLU A 231 -21.68 -10.21 -20.56
C GLU A 231 -21.21 -11.45 -21.33
N ARG A 232 -20.03 -11.39 -21.96
CA ARG A 232 -19.42 -12.57 -22.59
C ARG A 232 -19.19 -13.71 -21.60
N ARG A 233 -18.72 -13.40 -20.38
CA ARG A 233 -18.56 -14.40 -19.32
C ARG A 233 -19.90 -15.00 -18.92
N ARG A 234 -20.95 -14.18 -18.73
CA ARG A 234 -22.31 -14.62 -18.39
C ARG A 234 -22.85 -15.61 -19.43
N LEU A 235 -22.80 -15.25 -20.71
CA LEU A 235 -23.24 -16.11 -21.81
C LEU A 235 -22.44 -17.42 -21.91
N THR A 236 -21.14 -17.38 -21.60
CA THR A 236 -20.30 -18.58 -21.57
C THR A 236 -20.71 -19.52 -20.44
N TRP A 237 -20.99 -18.97 -19.25
CA TRP A 237 -21.50 -19.74 -18.12
C TRP A 237 -22.87 -20.36 -18.39
N GLU A 238 -23.81 -19.61 -18.98
CA GLU A 238 -25.13 -20.14 -19.35
C GLU A 238 -25.04 -21.32 -20.34
N ARG A 239 -24.13 -21.24 -21.31
CA ARG A 239 -23.88 -22.34 -22.26
C ARG A 239 -23.31 -23.57 -21.55
N LEU A 240 -22.39 -23.38 -20.60
CA LEU A 240 -21.81 -24.47 -19.81
C LEU A 240 -22.86 -25.13 -18.91
N GLU A 241 -23.69 -24.34 -18.23
CA GLU A 241 -24.79 -24.84 -17.39
C GLU A 241 -25.81 -25.62 -18.23
N THR A 242 -26.16 -25.09 -19.41
CA THR A 242 -27.06 -25.77 -20.34
C THR A 242 -26.47 -27.11 -20.78
N ALA A 243 -25.21 -27.14 -21.21
CA ALA A 243 -24.52 -28.38 -21.63
C ALA A 243 -24.40 -29.40 -20.48
N ALA A 244 -24.12 -28.95 -19.26
CA ALA A 244 -24.05 -29.80 -18.08
C ALA A 244 -25.44 -30.36 -17.68
N GLY A 245 -26.49 -29.55 -17.79
CA GLY A 245 -27.88 -29.95 -17.55
C GLY A 245 -28.35 -31.06 -18.51
N PHE A 246 -27.95 -30.98 -19.79
CA PHE A 246 -28.23 -32.04 -20.77
C PHE A 246 -27.47 -33.35 -20.45
N HIS A 247 -26.25 -33.28 -19.93
CA HIS A 247 -25.47 -34.46 -19.55
C HIS A 247 -26.04 -35.17 -18.30
N SER A 248 -26.67 -34.44 -17.37
CA SER A 248 -27.37 -35.02 -16.21
C SER A 248 -28.59 -35.85 -16.62
N LEU A 249 -29.38 -35.35 -17.58
CA LEU A 249 -30.53 -36.07 -18.14
C LEU A 249 -30.12 -37.29 -18.99
N ALA A 250 -28.98 -37.23 -19.67
CA ALA A 250 -28.42 -38.37 -20.39
C ALA A 250 -27.80 -39.43 -19.45
N SER A 251 -27.29 -39.04 -18.28
CA SER A 251 -26.72 -39.97 -17.30
C SER A 251 -27.74 -40.87 -16.61
N ASN A 252 -29.02 -40.49 -16.58
CA ASN A 252 -30.10 -41.36 -16.09
C ASN A 252 -30.45 -42.50 -17.06
N ASN A 253 -29.89 -42.51 -18.28
CA ASN A 253 -30.09 -43.56 -19.28
C ASN A 253 -28.81 -44.32 -19.65
N ILE A 254 -27.70 -44.10 -18.93
CA ILE A 254 -26.45 -44.84 -19.16
C ILE A 254 -26.07 -45.56 -17.87
N SER A 255 -26.81 -46.64 -17.60
CA SER A 255 -26.42 -47.65 -16.62
C SER A 255 -25.32 -48.58 -17.12
N ASP A 256 -24.69 -48.33 -18.28
CA ASP A 256 -23.65 -49.20 -18.81
C ASP A 256 -22.54 -48.43 -19.52
N LEU A 257 -21.30 -48.76 -19.12
CA LEU A 257 -20.00 -48.28 -19.61
C LEU A 257 -19.62 -46.85 -19.22
N VAL A 258 -18.79 -46.71 -18.19
CA VAL A 258 -17.35 -46.40 -18.33
C VAL A 258 -16.64 -46.81 -17.02
N LYS A 259 -15.75 -47.80 -17.11
CA LYS A 259 -14.77 -48.06 -16.04
C LYS A 259 -13.74 -46.93 -16.03
N PRO A 260 -13.38 -46.35 -14.88
CA PRO A 260 -12.40 -45.27 -14.84
C PRO A 260 -11.01 -45.83 -15.14
N ALA A 261 -10.34 -45.27 -16.16
CA ALA A 261 -8.93 -45.50 -16.39
C ALA A 261 -8.14 -44.84 -15.25
N THR A 262 -7.44 -45.67 -14.47
CA THR A 262 -6.47 -45.26 -13.46
C THR A 262 -5.31 -44.52 -14.13
N CYS A 263 -5.22 -43.21 -13.92
CA CYS A 263 -4.03 -42.44 -14.25
C CYS A 263 -3.13 -42.40 -13.01
N ALA A 264 -2.03 -43.16 -13.06
CA ALA A 264 -1.01 -43.18 -12.02
C ALA A 264 -0.22 -41.86 -12.06
N VAL A 265 -0.31 -41.09 -10.98
CA VAL A 265 0.60 -39.97 -10.73
C VAL A 265 1.78 -40.52 -9.93
N THR A 266 2.95 -40.63 -10.55
CA THR A 266 4.22 -40.88 -9.88
C THR A 266 4.70 -39.61 -9.18
N CYS A 267 5.18 -39.77 -7.94
CA CYS A 267 5.69 -38.75 -7.01
C CYS A 267 6.71 -37.78 -7.60
#